data_AF-A0A9D5VZK4-F1
#
_entry.id   AF-A0A9D5VZK4-F1
#
_cell.length_a   1.000
_cell.length_b   1.000
_cell.length_c   1.000
_cell.angle_alpha   90.00
_cell.angle_beta   90.00
_cell.angle_gamma   90.00
#
_symmetry.space_group_name_H-M   'P 1'
#
loop_
_entity.id
_entity.type
_entity.pdbx_description
1 polymer ?
#
loop_
_entity_poly.entity_id
_entity_poly.type
_entity_poly.pdbx_seq_one_letter_code
_entity_poly.pdbx_strand_id
1 'polypeptide(L)' 'CETNVVDETIRLAEQLGITGTPAIVFPDGRLIKSMLSAYDLNRLIPEDQNTDRSAK' A
#
# COMPACT_ATOMS: atom_id res chain seq x y z
N CYS A 1 -19.21 2.91 -16.20
CA CYS A 1 -17.87 2.74 -15.61
C CYS A 1 -17.53 4.01 -14.88
N GLU A 2 -17.21 3.95 -13.59
CA GLU A 2 -16.71 5.10 -12.83
C GLU A 2 -15.24 5.30 -13.20
N THR A 3 -14.96 6.35 -13.96
CA THR A 3 -13.62 6.60 -14.54
C THR A 3 -12.76 7.52 -13.67
N ASN A 4 -13.33 8.08 -12.60
CA ASN A 4 -12.70 9.03 -11.68
C ASN A 4 -11.82 8.38 -10.60
N VAL A 5 -12.00 7.09 -10.32
CA VAL A 5 -11.27 6.39 -9.23
C VAL A 5 -9.75 6.50 -9.40
N VAL A 6 -9.25 6.45 -10.64
CA VAL A 6 -7.81 6.62 -10.93
C VAL A 6 -7.36 8.04 -10.60
N ASP A 7 -8.09 9.06 -11.04
CA ASP A 7 -7.76 10.46 -10.79
C ASP A 7 -7.82 10.80 -9.29
N GLU A 8 -8.81 10.28 -8.58
CA GLU A 8 -8.94 10.44 -7.13
C GLU A 8 -7.81 9.76 -6.36
N THR A 9 -7.37 8.59 -6.81
CA THR A 9 -6.22 7.89 -6.23
C THR A 9 -4.91 8.66 -6.47
N ILE A 10 -4.72 9.25 -7.65
CA ILE A 10 -3.56 10.09 -7.95
C ILE A 10 -3.55 11.34 -7.06
N ARG A 11 -4.70 12.04 -6.91
CA ARG A 11 -4.82 13.21 -6.03
C ARG A 11 -4.54 12.85 -4.57
N LEU A 12 -5.03 11.71 -4.10
CA LEU A 12 -4.73 11.23 -2.75
C LEU A 12 -3.23 10.95 -2.60
N ALA A 13 -2.58 10.35 -3.60
CA ALA A 13 -1.15 10.09 -3.56
C ALA A 13 -0.33 11.39 -3.44
N GLU A 14 -0.70 12.43 -4.19
CA GLU A 14 -0.09 13.77 -4.08
C GLU A 14 -0.25 14.36 -2.67
N GLN A 15 -1.46 14.27 -2.08
CA GLN A 15 -1.73 14.73 -0.72
C GLN A 15 -0.93 13.98 0.36
N LEU A 16 -0.66 12.68 0.14
CA LEU A 16 0.17 11.85 1.01
C LEU A 16 1.69 12.08 0.82
N GLY A 17 2.10 12.97 -0.09
CA GLY A 17 3.51 13.25 -0.37
C GLY A 17 4.22 12.14 -1.16
N ILE A 18 3.45 11.34 -1.92
CA ILE A 18 3.96 10.35 -2.87
C ILE A 18 4.37 11.09 -4.14
N THR A 19 5.67 11.07 -4.44
CA THR A 19 6.27 11.82 -5.56
C THR A 19 6.64 10.92 -6.73
N GLY A 20 6.37 9.61 -6.64
CA GLY A 20 6.74 8.62 -7.64
C GLY A 20 6.33 7.22 -7.24
N THR A 21 6.53 6.28 -8.16
CA THR A 21 6.16 4.87 -7.99
C THR A 21 7.39 3.96 -8.03
N PRO A 22 7.35 2.79 -7.36
CA PRO A 22 6.30 2.34 -6.45
C PRO A 22 6.35 3.04 -5.08
N ALA A 23 5.20 3.11 -4.41
CA ALA A 23 5.07 3.61 -3.04
C ALA A 23 4.16 2.67 -2.22
N ILE A 24 4.52 2.42 -0.97
CA ILE A 24 3.84 1.49 -0.06
C ILE A 24 3.44 2.26 1.19
N VAL A 25 2.15 2.23 1.53
CA VAL A 25 1.58 2.81 2.75
C VAL A 25 1.23 1.68 3.70
N PHE A 26 1.79 1.68 4.92
CA PHE A 26 1.50 0.69 5.96
C PHE A 26 0.35 1.15 6.88
N PRO A 27 -0.37 0.22 7.55
CA PRO A 27 -1.46 0.56 8.47
C PRO A 27 -1.05 1.47 9.65
N ASP A 28 0.23 1.45 10.02
CA ASP A 28 0.81 2.31 11.06
C ASP A 28 1.19 3.72 10.57
N GLY A 29 0.84 4.05 9.32
CA GLY A 29 1.11 5.36 8.70
C GLY A 29 2.51 5.50 8.11
N ARG A 30 3.38 4.47 8.17
CA ARG A 30 4.67 4.51 7.47
C ARG A 30 4.48 4.55 5.96
N LEU A 31 5.24 5.42 5.30
CA LEU A 31 5.31 5.54 3.84
C LEU A 31 6.71 5.16 3.33
N ILE A 32 6.77 4.15 2.46
CA ILE A 32 8.00 3.74 1.76
C ILE A 32 7.87 4.10 0.28
N LYS A 33 8.73 4.99 -0.21
CA LYS A 33 8.76 5.45 -1.62
C LYS A 33 9.84 4.73 -2.43
N SER A 34 9.84 3.40 -2.41
CA SER A 34 10.84 2.56 -3.10
C SER A 34 10.27 1.19 -3.43
N MET A 35 10.88 0.53 -4.43
CA MET A 35 10.70 -0.90 -4.68
C MET A 35 11.29 -1.70 -3.51
N LEU A 36 10.57 -2.73 -3.06
CA LEU A 36 11.06 -3.71 -2.09
C LEU A 36 11.01 -5.11 -2.71
N SER A 37 11.96 -5.96 -2.34
CA SER A 37 11.88 -7.38 -2.66
C SER A 37 10.75 -8.04 -1.86
N ALA A 38 10.25 -9.19 -2.32
CA ALA A 38 9.26 -9.95 -1.56
C ALA A 38 9.79 -10.37 -0.17
N TYR A 39 11.09 -10.69 -0.09
CA TYR A 39 11.74 -11.03 1.17
C TYR A 39 11.74 -9.84 2.15
N ASP A 40 12.11 -8.66 1.68
CA ASP A 40 12.15 -7.45 2.52
C ASP A 40 10.74 -7.00 2.91
N LEU A 41 9.78 -7.09 1.98
CA LEU A 41 8.39 -6.75 2.25
C LEU A 41 7.77 -7.65 3.32
N ASN A 42 8.01 -8.97 3.26
CA ASN A 42 7.54 -9.93 4.26
C ASN A 42 8.12 -9.68 5.66
N ARG A 43 9.32 -9.09 5.76
CA ARG A 43 9.90 -8.70 7.06
C ARG A 43 9.25 -7.45 7.66
N LEU A 44 8.59 -6.63 6.82
CA LEU A 44 7.94 -5.39 7.23
C LEU A 44 6.45 -5.56 7.52
N ILE A 45 5.82 -6.57 6.92
CA ILE A 45 4.42 -6.94 7.16
C ILE A 45 4.39 -7.99 8.28
N PRO A 46 3.97 -7.65 9.50
CA PRO A 46 3.83 -8.65 10.57
C PRO A 46 2.75 -9.67 10.19
N GLU A 47 2.95 -10.93 10.59
CA GLU A 47 1.95 -12.00 10.49
C GLU A 47 0.80 -11.79 11.50
N ASP A 48 0.00 -10.74 11.32
CA ASP A 48 -1.42 -10.78 11.69
C ASP A 48 -2.17 -9.55 11.15
N GLN A 49 -2.64 -9.63 9.91
CA GLN A 49 -3.61 -8.66 9.36
C GLN A 49 -4.73 -9.45 8.68
N ASN A 50 -5.60 -10.02 9.53
CA ASN A 50 -6.91 -10.58 9.22
C ASN A 50 -6.95 -12.06 8.76
N THR A 51 -7.32 -12.91 9.72
CA THR A 51 -7.76 -14.29 9.57
C THR A 51 -9.08 -14.41 8.78
N ASP A 52 -9.05 -14.15 7.47
CA ASP A 52 -10.14 -14.55 6.55
C ASP A 52 -9.71 -15.67 5.59
N ARG A 53 -8.78 -16.51 6.08
CA ARG A 53 -8.47 -17.83 5.50
C ARG A 53 -9.04 -18.97 6.35
N SER A 54 -10.00 -18.68 7.22
CA SER A 54 -10.72 -19.69 8.01
C SER A 54 -12.15 -19.88 7.47
N ALA A 55 -12.25 -20.15 6.18
CA ALA A 55 -13.44 -20.72 5.55
C ALA A 55 -13.02 -21.82 4.57
N LYS A 56 -12.44 -22.89 5.12
CA LYS A 56 -12.47 -24.24 4.56
C LYS A 56 -12.55 -25.24 5.70
#